data_AF-A0A9E3XB60-F1
#
_entry.id   AF-A0A9E3XB60-F1
#
_cell.length_a   1.000
_cell.length_b   1.000
_cell.length_c   1.000
_cell.angle_alpha   90.00
_cell.angle_beta   90.00
_cell.angle_gamma   90.00
#
_symmetry.space_group_name_H-M   'P 1'
#
loop_
_entity.id
_entity.type
_entity.pdbx_description
1 polymer ?
#
loop_
_entity_poly.entity_id
_entity_poly.type
_entity_poly.pdbx_seq_one_letter_code
_entity_poly.pdbx_strand_id
1 'polypeptide(L)'
;MSSKIIVYCDGACAGNQNQRNIGGWGVVIRQAGKTRRLYGGEKNTTNNRMELTACIKALEAVEGAEAPIEIYSDSAYLVNCFQQRWYVNWQRNGWKNAKKQPVENQDLWQRILALVGKAKVSFHKVKGHAGVELNELADGLANRGMDELNRYPSGFSKAVGEDEEGPGEPEPATAEDERLRYRAVEGGYLLRLQRGARVMETLNSFILRRQIAGGTVSAIGALEDVDLGYFRLSDRQYLRQNFPGIYELISFMGNISYVEGKPFVHAHATLGDEQYRPVAGHFFDGTVAVTMEIFIRTFSEKVVREADDETGLKLLAL
;
A
#
# COMPACT_ATOMS: atom_id res chain seq x y z
N MET A 1 30.39 21.22 5.59
CA MET A 1 30.50 19.98 4.79
C MET A 1 29.10 19.62 4.32
N SER A 2 28.91 19.38 3.02
CA SER A 2 27.59 19.02 2.49
C SER A 2 27.10 17.73 3.14
N SER A 3 25.85 17.70 3.62
CA SER A 3 25.28 16.52 4.27
C SER A 3 25.15 15.39 3.25
N LYS A 4 25.73 14.23 3.58
CA LYS A 4 25.67 12.99 2.80
C LYS A 4 24.22 12.64 2.42
N ILE A 5 24.06 12.11 1.20
CA ILE A 5 22.78 11.64 0.67
C ILE A 5 22.70 10.14 0.86
N ILE A 6 21.65 9.68 1.56
CA ILE A 6 21.38 8.25 1.77
C ILE A 6 20.23 7.86 0.86
N VAL A 7 20.42 6.82 0.07
CA VAL A 7 19.46 6.32 -0.91
C VAL A 7 19.18 4.86 -0.61
N TYR A 8 17.90 4.48 -0.56
CA TYR A 8 17.46 3.09 -0.65
C TYR A 8 16.72 2.92 -1.96
N CYS A 9 17.02 1.86 -2.71
CA CYS A 9 16.29 1.56 -3.93
C CYS A 9 16.04 0.07 -4.09
N ASP A 10 14.86 -0.24 -4.62
CA ASP A 10 14.40 -1.61 -4.81
C ASP A 10 13.55 -1.74 -6.08
N GLY A 11 13.48 -2.95 -6.61
CA GLY A 11 12.69 -3.30 -7.77
C GLY A 11 11.99 -4.63 -7.60
N ALA A 12 10.73 -4.67 -7.98
CA ALA A 12 9.87 -5.84 -7.90
C ALA A 12 9.26 -6.14 -9.27
N CYS A 13 9.01 -7.42 -9.55
CA CYS A 13 8.33 -7.85 -10.76
C CYS A 13 7.43 -9.05 -10.49
N ALA A 14 6.15 -8.93 -10.81
CA ALA A 14 5.19 -10.02 -10.69
C ALA A 14 5.14 -10.86 -11.98
N GLY A 15 5.11 -12.19 -11.83
CA GLY A 15 4.87 -13.12 -12.94
C GLY A 15 6.11 -13.55 -13.73
N ASN A 16 7.20 -13.95 -13.08
CA ASN A 16 8.29 -14.60 -13.81
C ASN A 16 7.75 -15.85 -14.54
N GLN A 17 7.67 -15.77 -15.89
CA GLN A 17 7.22 -16.77 -16.89
C GLN A 17 5.85 -16.53 -17.58
N ASN A 18 5.41 -15.28 -17.77
CA ASN A 18 4.16 -14.97 -18.49
C ASN A 18 4.38 -13.89 -19.59
N GLN A 19 3.52 -13.83 -20.62
CA GLN A 19 3.64 -12.87 -21.73
C GLN A 19 3.28 -11.40 -21.37
N ARG A 20 2.99 -11.09 -20.10
CA ARG A 20 2.57 -9.76 -19.63
C ARG A 20 3.08 -9.46 -18.22
N ASN A 21 4.39 -9.44 -18.04
CA ASN A 21 4.99 -9.12 -16.75
C ASN A 21 4.81 -7.64 -16.44
N ILE A 22 4.52 -7.32 -15.19
CA ILE A 22 4.50 -5.94 -14.70
C ILE A 22 5.55 -5.86 -13.61
N GLY A 23 6.42 -4.87 -13.71
CA GLY A 23 7.42 -4.58 -12.71
C GLY A 23 7.34 -3.14 -12.26
N GLY A 24 7.87 -2.88 -11.07
CA GLY A 24 7.85 -1.58 -10.43
C GLY A 24 9.15 -1.35 -9.68
N TRP A 25 9.49 -0.09 -9.50
CA TRP A 25 10.71 0.35 -8.85
C TRP A 25 10.37 1.42 -7.82
N GLY A 26 11.13 1.44 -6.73
CA GLY A 26 10.94 2.35 -5.60
C GLY A 26 12.26 2.92 -5.10
N VAL A 27 12.25 4.19 -4.69
CA VAL A 27 13.41 4.91 -4.19
C VAL A 27 13.03 5.75 -2.99
N VAL A 28 13.86 5.72 -1.95
CA VAL A 28 13.80 6.60 -0.79
C VAL A 28 15.12 7.36 -0.69
N ILE A 29 15.08 8.69 -0.69
CA ILE A 29 16.25 9.56 -0.63
C ILE A 29 16.19 10.39 0.64
N ARG A 30 17.20 10.31 1.49
CA ARG A 30 17.32 11.09 2.73
C ARG A 30 18.52 12.02 2.69
N GLN A 31 18.29 13.30 2.93
CA GLN A 31 19.34 14.32 3.01
C GLN A 31 18.92 15.41 3.99
N ALA A 32 19.82 15.84 4.88
CA ALA A 32 19.59 16.95 5.82
C ALA A 32 18.26 16.86 6.60
N GLY A 33 17.84 15.64 6.98
CA GLY A 33 16.59 15.41 7.72
C GLY A 33 15.33 15.32 6.85
N LYS A 34 15.40 15.63 5.55
CA LYS A 34 14.28 15.47 4.60
C LYS A 34 14.30 14.09 3.95
N THR A 35 13.12 13.58 3.62
CA THR A 35 12.93 12.31 2.92
C THR A 35 12.11 12.55 1.65
N ARG A 36 12.66 12.19 0.48
CA ARG A 36 11.95 12.16 -0.80
C ARG A 36 11.68 10.71 -1.18
N ARG A 37 10.53 10.45 -1.80
CA ARG A 37 10.11 9.12 -2.26
C ARG A 37 9.77 9.20 -3.73
N LEU A 38 10.26 8.23 -4.50
CA LEU A 38 10.01 8.10 -5.93
C LEU A 38 9.59 6.67 -6.23
N TYR A 39 8.69 6.50 -7.19
CA TYR A 39 8.33 5.18 -7.67
C TYR A 39 7.75 5.23 -9.08
N GLY A 40 7.65 4.07 -9.70
CA GLY A 40 7.03 3.91 -11.02
C GLY A 40 7.00 2.44 -11.45
N GLY A 41 6.38 2.18 -12.60
CA GLY A 41 6.24 0.82 -13.13
C GLY A 41 6.48 0.73 -14.63
N GLU A 42 6.90 -0.46 -15.08
CA GLU A 42 7.05 -0.82 -16.49
C GLU A 42 6.40 -2.17 -16.82
N LYS A 43 5.80 -2.26 -18.01
CA LYS A 43 5.25 -3.51 -18.54
C LYS A 43 6.34 -4.26 -19.29
N ASN A 44 6.18 -5.58 -19.38
CA ASN A 44 7.09 -6.50 -20.05
C ASN A 44 8.54 -6.36 -19.59
N THR A 45 8.71 -6.22 -18.27
CA THR A 45 10.01 -6.05 -17.62
C THR A 45 10.34 -7.27 -16.75
N THR A 46 11.47 -7.21 -16.06
CA THR A 46 11.96 -8.25 -15.13
C THR A 46 12.41 -7.62 -13.82
N ASN A 47 12.57 -8.43 -12.77
CA ASN A 47 13.04 -7.94 -11.46
C ASN A 47 14.36 -7.19 -11.59
N ASN A 48 15.37 -7.80 -12.24
CA ASN A 48 16.68 -7.19 -12.45
C ASN A 48 16.58 -5.85 -13.20
N ARG A 49 15.68 -5.71 -14.19
CA ARG A 49 15.50 -4.43 -14.88
C ARG A 49 14.92 -3.37 -13.96
N MET A 50 13.97 -3.74 -13.10
CA MET A 50 13.36 -2.79 -12.16
C MET A 50 14.33 -2.38 -11.05
N GLU A 51 15.11 -3.31 -10.51
CA GLU A 51 16.18 -2.99 -9.54
C GLU A 51 17.19 -1.99 -10.12
N LEU A 52 17.64 -2.21 -11.37
CA LEU A 52 18.55 -1.29 -12.04
C LEU A 52 17.88 0.05 -12.38
N THR A 53 16.59 0.04 -12.74
CA THR A 53 15.82 1.25 -13.01
C THR A 53 15.64 2.09 -11.76
N ALA A 54 15.40 1.47 -10.60
CA ALA A 54 15.35 2.14 -9.30
C ALA A 54 16.67 2.88 -9.02
N CYS A 55 17.80 2.22 -9.25
CA CYS A 55 19.12 2.84 -9.11
C CYS A 55 19.32 4.03 -10.06
N ILE A 56 18.89 3.92 -11.33
CA ILE A 56 18.97 5.02 -12.30
C ILE A 56 18.14 6.20 -11.81
N LYS A 57 16.90 5.97 -11.40
CA LYS A 57 15.99 7.02 -10.94
C LYS A 57 16.50 7.72 -9.70
N ALA A 58 17.09 6.96 -8.78
CA ALA A 58 17.74 7.52 -7.61
C ALA A 58 18.92 8.44 -7.98
N LEU A 59 19.78 8.01 -8.90
CA LEU A 59 20.94 8.78 -9.35
C LEU A 59 20.53 10.04 -10.13
N GLU A 60 19.48 9.96 -10.95
CA GLU A 60 18.92 11.12 -11.66
C GLU A 60 18.35 12.17 -10.69
N ALA A 61 17.63 11.73 -9.66
CA ALA A 61 17.00 12.62 -8.69
C ALA A 61 18.00 13.39 -7.79
N VAL A 62 19.26 12.97 -7.77
CA VAL A 62 20.36 13.59 -7.03
C VAL A 62 21.48 14.07 -7.96
N GLU A 63 21.22 14.13 -9.27
CA GLU A 63 22.21 14.60 -10.24
C GLU A 63 22.60 16.05 -9.94
N GLY A 64 23.91 16.34 -10.01
CA GLY A 64 24.46 17.65 -9.65
C GLY A 64 24.74 17.83 -8.15
N ALA A 65 24.41 16.87 -7.28
CA ALA A 65 24.77 16.95 -5.88
C ALA A 65 26.29 16.87 -5.66
N GLU A 66 26.83 17.79 -4.87
CA GLU A 66 28.24 17.77 -4.44
C GLU A 66 28.48 16.81 -3.25
N ALA A 67 27.41 16.41 -2.56
CA ALA A 67 27.48 15.50 -1.44
C ALA A 67 27.80 14.07 -1.87
N PRO A 68 28.55 13.29 -1.06
CA PRO A 68 28.67 11.85 -1.26
C PRO A 68 27.30 11.17 -1.21
N ILE A 69 27.09 10.20 -2.11
CA ILE A 69 25.86 9.41 -2.23
C ILE A 69 26.13 7.98 -1.79
N GLU A 70 25.28 7.46 -0.91
CA GLU A 70 25.30 6.07 -0.48
C GLU A 70 24.01 5.37 -0.87
N ILE A 71 24.13 4.40 -1.78
CA ILE A 71 23.01 3.61 -2.29
C ILE A 71 23.00 2.27 -1.55
N TYR A 72 21.86 1.96 -0.94
CA TYR A 72 21.56 0.71 -0.26
C TYR A 72 20.53 -0.06 -1.09
N SER A 73 20.80 -1.33 -1.35
CA SER A 73 19.90 -2.22 -2.07
C SER A 73 20.14 -3.67 -1.67
N ASP A 74 19.10 -4.49 -1.73
CA ASP A 74 19.17 -5.94 -1.59
C ASP A 74 19.33 -6.67 -2.93
N SER A 75 19.47 -5.94 -4.05
CA SER A 75 19.85 -6.50 -5.35
C SER A 75 21.29 -6.99 -5.31
N ALA A 76 21.50 -8.30 -5.40
CA ALA A 76 22.85 -8.86 -5.50
C ALA A 76 23.50 -8.47 -6.83
N TYR A 77 22.69 -8.35 -7.90
CA TYR A 77 23.17 -8.02 -9.23
C TYR A 77 23.73 -6.60 -9.28
N LEU A 78 23.01 -5.62 -8.71
CA LEU A 78 23.45 -4.24 -8.64
C LEU A 78 24.69 -4.07 -7.76
N VAL A 79 24.59 -4.50 -6.50
CA VAL A 79 25.63 -4.22 -5.49
C VAL A 79 26.93 -4.97 -5.79
N ASN A 80 26.85 -6.26 -6.16
CA ASN A 80 28.07 -7.03 -6.44
C ASN A 80 28.78 -6.54 -7.70
N CYS A 81 28.06 -6.06 -8.72
CA CYS A 81 28.68 -5.49 -9.91
C CYS A 81 29.64 -4.34 -9.57
N PHE A 82 29.23 -3.45 -8.67
CA PHE A 82 30.09 -2.34 -8.22
C PHE A 82 31.18 -2.79 -7.26
N GLN A 83 30.84 -3.59 -6.25
CA GLN A 83 31.81 -4.06 -5.24
C GLN A 83 32.92 -4.91 -5.86
N GLN A 84 32.59 -5.75 -6.84
CA GLN A 84 33.53 -6.66 -7.52
C GLN A 84 33.98 -6.14 -8.89
N ARG A 85 33.53 -4.94 -9.29
CA ARG A 85 33.93 -4.25 -10.52
C ARG A 85 33.69 -5.06 -11.81
N TRP A 86 32.57 -5.78 -11.90
CA TRP A 86 32.23 -6.59 -13.08
C TRP A 86 32.19 -5.76 -14.38
N TYR A 87 31.65 -4.55 -14.29
CA TYR A 87 31.51 -3.61 -15.40
C TYR A 87 32.83 -3.29 -16.11
N VAL A 88 33.97 -3.30 -15.41
CA VAL A 88 35.30 -3.04 -16.02
C VAL A 88 35.63 -4.10 -17.06
N ASN A 89 35.37 -5.38 -16.72
CA ASN A 89 35.61 -6.48 -17.64
C ASN A 89 34.60 -6.46 -18.79
N TRP A 90 33.33 -6.14 -18.51
CA TRP A 90 32.30 -6.00 -19.54
C TRP A 90 32.66 -4.90 -20.55
N GLN A 91 33.07 -3.71 -20.11
CA GLN A 91 33.47 -2.64 -21.03
C GLN A 91 34.70 -3.05 -21.87
N ARG A 92 35.69 -3.72 -21.26
CA ARG A 92 36.91 -4.16 -21.95
C ARG A 92 36.65 -5.23 -23.01
N ASN A 93 35.68 -6.12 -22.80
CA ASN A 93 35.44 -7.26 -23.68
C ASN A 93 34.25 -7.08 -24.64
N GLY A 94 33.79 -5.83 -24.82
CA GLY A 94 32.70 -5.49 -25.73
C GLY A 94 31.32 -5.92 -25.22
N TRP A 95 31.09 -5.75 -23.91
CA TRP A 95 29.86 -6.06 -23.20
C TRP A 95 29.46 -7.53 -23.23
N LYS A 96 30.42 -8.40 -22.96
CA LYS A 96 30.21 -9.85 -22.87
C LYS A 96 30.42 -10.36 -21.45
N ASN A 97 29.60 -11.30 -21.02
CA ASN A 97 29.75 -11.99 -19.75
C ASN A 97 30.86 -13.07 -19.84
N ALA A 98 31.15 -13.76 -18.73
CA ALA A 98 32.17 -14.81 -18.68
C ALA A 98 31.90 -15.98 -19.65
N LYS A 99 30.64 -16.19 -20.05
CA LYS A 99 30.21 -17.20 -21.03
C LYS A 99 30.26 -16.68 -22.48
N LYS A 100 30.86 -15.51 -22.72
CA LYS A 100 30.93 -14.81 -24.02
C LYS A 100 29.57 -14.39 -24.60
N GLN A 101 28.52 -14.41 -23.80
CA GLN A 101 27.19 -13.93 -24.19
C GLN A 101 27.07 -12.43 -23.90
N PRO A 102 26.19 -11.69 -24.61
CA PRO A 102 25.90 -10.30 -24.26
C PRO A 102 25.52 -10.16 -22.78
N VAL A 103 25.99 -9.09 -22.14
CA VAL A 103 25.61 -8.78 -20.76
C VAL A 103 24.13 -8.39 -20.74
N GLU A 104 23.36 -9.02 -19.85
CA GLU A 104 21.96 -8.68 -19.65
C GLU A 104 21.80 -7.24 -19.16
N ASN A 105 20.75 -6.57 -19.62
CA ASN A 105 20.44 -5.18 -19.23
C ASN A 105 21.60 -4.19 -19.48
N GLN A 106 22.42 -4.46 -20.50
CA GLN A 106 23.54 -3.61 -20.91
C GLN A 106 23.11 -2.15 -21.09
N ASP A 107 21.92 -1.91 -21.63
CA ASP A 107 21.33 -0.58 -21.82
C ASP A 107 21.22 0.20 -20.50
N LEU A 108 20.73 -0.44 -19.44
CA LEU A 108 20.59 0.15 -18.11
C LEU A 108 21.96 0.33 -17.45
N TRP A 109 22.85 -0.65 -17.58
CA TRP A 109 24.21 -0.55 -17.03
C TRP A 109 25.00 0.62 -17.62
N GLN A 110 24.91 0.82 -18.94
CA GLN A 110 25.56 1.97 -19.58
C GLN A 110 25.07 3.30 -18.99
N ARG A 111 23.77 3.43 -18.73
CA ARG A 111 23.17 4.62 -18.10
C ARG A 111 23.63 4.79 -16.64
N ILE A 112 23.63 3.73 -15.84
CA ILE A 112 24.12 3.78 -14.45
C ILE A 112 25.58 4.21 -14.40
N LEU A 113 26.45 3.60 -15.22
CA LEU A 113 27.88 3.93 -15.23
C LEU A 113 28.13 5.39 -15.64
N ALA A 114 27.35 5.92 -16.58
CA ALA A 114 27.43 7.32 -16.97
C ALA A 114 27.05 8.27 -15.81
N LEU A 115 26.00 7.95 -15.05
CA LEU A 115 25.56 8.73 -13.90
C LEU A 115 26.54 8.63 -12.72
N VAL A 116 27.00 7.42 -12.40
CA VAL A 116 28.00 7.18 -11.35
C VAL A 116 29.32 7.88 -11.67
N GLY A 117 29.71 7.96 -12.95
CA GLY A 117 30.93 8.68 -13.36
C GLY A 117 30.92 10.18 -13.06
N LYS A 118 29.75 10.77 -12.79
CA LYS A 118 29.59 12.21 -12.49
C LYS A 118 29.58 12.53 -10.99
N ALA A 119 29.49 11.52 -10.12
CA ALA A 119 29.29 11.74 -8.68
C ALA A 119 30.11 10.77 -7.81
N LYS A 120 30.26 11.08 -6.52
CA LYS A 120 30.91 10.19 -5.54
C LYS A 120 29.87 9.24 -4.96
N VAL A 121 29.76 8.04 -5.55
CA VAL A 121 28.75 7.04 -5.19
C VAL A 121 29.39 5.80 -4.55
N SER A 122 28.79 5.30 -3.48
CA SER A 122 29.10 4.00 -2.86
C SER A 122 27.86 3.11 -2.80
N PHE A 123 28.07 1.81 -2.95
CA PHE A 123 27.01 0.80 -2.95
C PHE A 123 27.15 -0.15 -1.77
N HIS A 124 26.04 -0.32 -1.04
CA HIS A 124 25.96 -1.10 0.18
C HIS A 124 24.88 -2.17 0.06
N LYS A 125 25.23 -3.39 0.45
CA LYS A 125 24.29 -4.51 0.48
C LYS A 125 23.46 -4.44 1.75
N VAL A 126 22.15 -4.51 1.63
CA VAL A 126 21.24 -4.81 2.75
C VAL A 126 20.58 -6.17 2.55
N LYS A 127 20.03 -6.73 3.63
CA LYS A 127 19.22 -7.95 3.55
C LYS A 127 17.79 -7.53 3.18
N GLY A 128 17.20 -8.19 2.19
CA GLY A 128 15.78 -8.04 1.88
C GLY A 128 14.89 -8.63 2.98
N HIS A 129 13.73 -8.01 3.20
CA HIS A 129 12.70 -8.44 4.16
C HIS A 129 13.22 -8.73 5.56
N ALA A 130 14.17 -7.92 6.03
CA ALA A 130 14.87 -8.12 7.29
C ALA A 130 14.59 -7.00 8.31
N GLY A 131 13.56 -6.19 8.07
CA GLY A 131 13.15 -5.11 8.97
C GLY A 131 14.04 -3.86 8.87
N VAL A 132 14.77 -3.70 7.76
CA VAL A 132 15.48 -2.44 7.47
C VAL A 132 14.45 -1.45 6.94
N GLU A 133 13.92 -0.61 7.83
CA GLU A 133 12.77 0.28 7.59
C GLU A 133 12.79 0.99 6.22
N LEU A 134 13.92 1.58 5.84
CA LEU A 134 14.03 2.32 4.57
C LEU A 134 14.11 1.42 3.33
N ASN A 135 14.57 0.17 3.49
CA ASN A 135 14.52 -0.84 2.42
C ASN A 135 13.10 -1.38 2.24
N GLU A 136 12.41 -1.71 3.34
CA GLU A 136 11.00 -2.13 3.28
C GLU A 136 10.12 -1.02 2.67
N LEU A 137 10.45 0.24 2.93
CA LEU A 137 9.78 1.38 2.30
C LEU A 137 10.06 1.45 0.78
N ALA A 138 11.30 1.17 0.34
CA ALA A 138 11.63 1.13 -1.08
C ALA A 138 10.95 -0.04 -1.80
N ASP A 139 10.89 -1.22 -1.18
CA ASP A 139 10.13 -2.38 -1.65
C ASP A 139 8.63 -2.04 -1.77
N GLY A 140 8.04 -1.43 -0.73
CA GLY A 140 6.64 -0.99 -0.75
C GLY A 140 6.35 0.00 -1.89
N LEU A 141 7.29 0.91 -2.18
CA LEU A 141 7.22 1.83 -3.32
C LEU A 141 7.32 1.10 -4.67
N ALA A 142 8.18 0.09 -4.79
CA ALA A 142 8.29 -0.74 -5.99
C ALA A 142 6.99 -1.50 -6.27
N ASN A 143 6.38 -2.08 -5.23
CA ASN A 143 5.08 -2.74 -5.33
C ASN A 143 3.96 -1.76 -5.74
N ARG A 144 3.94 -0.55 -5.15
CA ARG A 144 3.02 0.52 -5.58
C ARG A 144 3.16 0.86 -7.07
N GLY A 145 4.40 0.92 -7.57
CA GLY A 145 4.69 1.17 -8.98
C GLY A 145 4.10 0.11 -9.92
N MET A 146 4.13 -1.16 -9.51
CA MET A 146 3.46 -2.24 -10.25
C MET A 146 1.93 -2.08 -10.25
N ASP A 147 1.36 -1.79 -9.08
CA ASP A 147 -0.09 -1.69 -8.90
C ASP A 147 -0.69 -0.56 -9.74
N GLU A 148 -0.05 0.62 -9.74
CA GLU A 148 -0.53 1.76 -10.51
C GLU A 148 -0.46 1.52 -12.02
N LEU A 149 0.58 0.82 -12.50
CA LEU A 149 0.70 0.47 -13.92
C LEU A 149 -0.33 -0.58 -14.37
N ASN A 150 -0.75 -1.45 -13.47
CA ASN A 150 -1.79 -2.44 -13.71
C ASN A 150 -3.20 -1.80 -13.75
N ARG A 151 -3.41 -0.70 -13.01
CA ARG A 151 -4.68 0.03 -12.89
C ARG A 151 -5.08 0.85 -14.13
N TYR A 152 -4.13 1.21 -15.02
CA TYR A 152 -4.38 2.00 -16.24
C TYR A 152 -3.72 1.40 -17.50
N PRO A 153 -4.42 0.50 -18.24
CA PRO A 153 -3.77 -0.27 -19.30
C PRO A 153 -3.39 0.48 -20.59
N SER A 154 -3.83 1.72 -20.82
CA SER A 154 -3.53 2.43 -22.09
C SER A 154 -3.53 3.96 -21.98
N GLY A 155 -2.42 4.58 -22.40
CA GLY A 155 -2.42 5.91 -23.01
C GLY A 155 -2.06 7.13 -22.14
N PHE A 156 -2.02 7.03 -20.82
CA PHE A 156 -1.59 8.14 -19.95
C PHE A 156 -0.22 7.87 -19.34
N SER A 157 0.82 8.46 -19.94
CA SER A 157 2.13 8.60 -19.30
C SER A 157 1.99 9.67 -18.21
N LYS A 158 1.87 9.26 -16.94
CA LYS A 158 2.23 10.13 -15.82
C LYS A 158 3.67 9.81 -15.43
N ALA A 159 4.52 10.79 -15.65
CA ALA A 159 5.93 10.79 -15.27
C ALA A 159 6.08 10.60 -13.75
N VAL A 160 7.19 9.97 -13.36
CA VAL A 160 7.85 9.95 -12.04
C VAL A 160 7.13 10.80 -10.98
N GLY A 161 6.47 10.16 -10.02
CA GLY A 161 5.90 10.85 -8.87
C GLY A 161 6.98 11.26 -7.88
N GLU A 162 7.03 12.54 -7.53
CA GLU A 162 7.81 13.09 -6.41
C GLU A 162 6.83 13.47 -5.28
N ASP A 163 6.91 12.77 -4.15
CA ASP A 163 6.15 13.14 -2.95
C ASP A 163 6.86 14.31 -2.23
N GLU A 164 6.38 15.54 -2.41
CA GLU A 164 6.54 16.64 -1.42
C GLU A 164 5.24 16.81 -0.62
N GLU A 165 5.36 17.09 0.69
CA GLU A 165 4.29 16.97 1.68
C GLU A 165 3.02 17.82 1.41
N GLY A 166 1.89 17.12 1.19
CA GLY A 166 0.50 17.54 1.45
C GLY A 166 -0.45 17.62 0.24
N PRO A 167 -1.80 17.53 0.38
CA PRO A 167 -2.62 16.62 1.19
C PRO A 167 -2.93 15.31 0.43
N GLY A 168 -2.80 14.16 1.11
CA GLY A 168 -2.56 12.84 0.49
C GLY A 168 -3.72 12.16 -0.26
N GLU A 169 -3.33 11.46 -1.34
CA GLU A 169 -4.14 10.56 -2.19
C GLU A 169 -3.39 9.21 -2.37
N PRO A 170 -4.08 8.15 -2.82
CA PRO A 170 -4.57 7.00 -2.05
C PRO A 170 -3.51 5.92 -1.73
N GLU A 171 -3.66 5.25 -0.58
CA GLU A 171 -2.80 4.16 -0.09
C GLU A 171 -2.90 2.85 -0.91
N PRO A 172 -1.81 2.05 -0.98
CA PRO A 172 -1.77 0.78 -1.68
C PRO A 172 -2.57 -0.32 -0.96
N ALA A 173 -2.92 -1.32 -1.76
CA ALA A 173 -3.64 -2.52 -1.42
C ALA A 173 -2.82 -3.49 -0.56
N THR A 174 -3.13 -3.57 0.72
CA THR A 174 -2.71 -4.65 1.63
C THR A 174 -3.22 -6.01 1.14
N ALA A 175 -2.71 -7.13 1.65
CA ALA A 175 -3.21 -8.49 1.37
C ALA A 175 -4.75 -8.67 1.54
N GLU A 176 -5.42 -7.70 2.16
CA GLU A 176 -6.87 -7.55 2.23
C GLU A 176 -7.55 -7.21 0.88
N ASP A 177 -6.84 -6.64 -0.09
CA ASP A 177 -7.44 -6.14 -1.35
C ASP A 177 -7.79 -7.26 -2.34
N GLU A 178 -7.24 -8.48 -2.17
CA GLU A 178 -7.74 -9.65 -2.88
C GLU A 178 -9.18 -9.99 -2.44
N ARG A 179 -9.48 -9.75 -1.16
CA ARG A 179 -10.75 -10.09 -0.50
C ARG A 179 -11.78 -8.98 -0.58
N LEU A 180 -11.51 -7.88 -1.27
CA LEU A 180 -12.47 -6.80 -1.51
C LEU A 180 -12.66 -6.58 -3.01
N ARG A 181 -13.90 -6.73 -3.48
CA ARG A 181 -14.33 -6.28 -4.80
C ARG A 181 -15.27 -5.10 -4.64
N TYR A 182 -15.22 -4.12 -5.52
CA TYR A 182 -16.17 -3.00 -5.46
C TYR A 182 -16.43 -2.39 -6.83
N ARG A 183 -17.52 -1.65 -6.92
CA ARG A 183 -17.91 -0.85 -8.09
C ARG A 183 -18.47 0.48 -7.61
N ALA A 184 -17.97 1.58 -8.18
CA ALA A 184 -18.57 2.90 -7.98
C ALA A 184 -19.94 2.96 -8.69
N VAL A 185 -20.90 3.59 -8.04
CA VAL A 185 -22.25 3.84 -8.58
C VAL A 185 -22.61 5.29 -8.30
N GLU A 186 -23.69 5.76 -8.91
CA GLU A 186 -24.21 7.09 -8.61
C GLU A 186 -24.49 7.22 -7.10
N GLY A 187 -23.89 8.22 -6.47
CA GLY A 187 -24.05 8.50 -5.03
C GLY A 187 -23.34 7.53 -4.08
N GLY A 188 -22.45 6.64 -4.55
CA GLY A 188 -21.59 5.86 -3.66
C GLY A 188 -20.97 4.59 -4.26
N TYR A 189 -21.00 3.49 -3.51
CA TYR A 189 -20.27 2.26 -3.85
C TYR A 189 -21.03 0.98 -3.52
N LEU A 190 -20.86 -0.04 -4.36
CA LEU A 190 -21.20 -1.43 -4.08
C LEU A 190 -19.91 -2.18 -3.78
N LEU A 191 -19.82 -2.85 -2.64
CA LEU A 191 -18.66 -3.65 -2.22
C LEU A 191 -19.09 -5.10 -2.02
N ARG A 192 -18.14 -6.01 -2.21
CA ARG A 192 -18.25 -7.42 -1.89
C ARG A 192 -16.97 -7.85 -1.18
N LEU A 193 -17.08 -8.12 0.11
CA LEU A 193 -16.01 -8.75 0.88
C LEU A 193 -16.09 -10.27 0.67
N GLN A 194 -14.92 -10.87 0.52
CA GLN A 194 -14.73 -12.31 0.36
C GLN A 194 -14.35 -12.94 1.69
N ARG A 195 -14.46 -14.26 1.75
CA ARG A 195 -14.08 -15.07 2.90
C ARG A 195 -12.71 -14.67 3.48
N GLY A 196 -12.68 -14.52 4.81
CA GLY A 196 -11.51 -14.16 5.58
C GLY A 196 -11.24 -12.66 5.69
N ALA A 197 -12.02 -11.78 5.06
CA ALA A 197 -11.87 -10.33 5.26
C ALA A 197 -12.33 -9.93 6.68
N ARG A 198 -11.56 -9.08 7.36
CA ARG A 198 -11.98 -8.41 8.60
C ARG A 198 -12.84 -7.20 8.25
N VAL A 199 -14.10 -7.21 8.70
CA VAL A 199 -15.12 -6.27 8.21
C VAL A 199 -14.74 -4.83 8.51
N MET A 200 -14.38 -4.50 9.75
CA MET A 200 -14.12 -3.12 10.13
C MET A 200 -12.78 -2.59 9.61
N GLU A 201 -11.75 -3.43 9.58
CA GLU A 201 -10.46 -3.10 8.98
C GLU A 201 -10.62 -2.77 7.49
N THR A 202 -11.28 -3.66 6.74
CA THR A 202 -11.51 -3.48 5.30
C THR A 202 -12.37 -2.25 5.01
N LEU A 203 -13.44 -2.00 5.76
CA LEU A 203 -14.29 -0.82 5.57
C LEU A 203 -13.56 0.49 5.88
N ASN A 204 -12.86 0.58 7.01
CA ASN A 204 -12.13 1.80 7.37
C ASN A 204 -10.99 2.08 6.37
N SER A 205 -10.26 1.04 5.95
CA SER A 205 -9.25 1.15 4.88
C SER A 205 -9.85 1.61 3.55
N PHE A 206 -11.02 1.09 3.17
CA PHE A 206 -11.72 1.51 1.96
C PHE A 206 -12.14 2.99 2.02
N ILE A 207 -12.73 3.41 3.14
CA ILE A 207 -13.16 4.80 3.38
C ILE A 207 -11.96 5.76 3.30
N LEU A 208 -10.84 5.40 3.92
CA LEU A 208 -9.60 6.16 3.87
C LEU A 208 -9.08 6.27 2.43
N ARG A 209 -8.91 5.14 1.74
CA ARG A 209 -8.39 5.07 0.36
C ARG A 209 -9.28 5.72 -0.69
N ARG A 210 -10.56 5.91 -0.40
CA ARG A 210 -11.52 6.58 -1.30
C ARG A 210 -11.87 7.99 -0.84
N GLN A 211 -11.26 8.46 0.25
CA GLN A 211 -11.49 9.78 0.83
C GLN A 211 -12.99 10.08 1.02
N ILE A 212 -13.76 9.09 1.48
CA ILE A 212 -15.21 9.25 1.64
C ILE A 212 -15.48 10.16 2.84
N ALA A 213 -16.01 11.36 2.58
CA ALA A 213 -16.22 12.40 3.59
C ALA A 213 -17.22 11.99 4.70
N GLY A 214 -18.22 11.21 4.34
CA GLY A 214 -19.27 10.71 5.22
C GLY A 214 -20.28 9.91 4.42
N GLY A 215 -21.22 9.26 5.11
CA GLY A 215 -22.24 8.48 4.42
C GLY A 215 -22.97 7.48 5.29
N THR A 216 -23.79 6.66 4.65
CA THR A 216 -24.47 5.51 5.27
C THR A 216 -23.94 4.21 4.69
N VAL A 217 -23.89 3.17 5.51
CA VAL A 217 -23.50 1.83 5.12
C VAL A 217 -24.61 0.84 5.46
N SER A 218 -24.93 -0.06 4.54
CA SER A 218 -25.84 -1.17 4.76
C SER A 218 -25.29 -2.46 4.15
N ALA A 219 -25.49 -3.60 4.79
CA ALA A 219 -24.96 -4.87 4.27
C ALA A 219 -25.75 -6.11 4.72
N ILE A 220 -25.52 -7.20 4.00
CA ILE A 220 -25.94 -8.58 4.31
C ILE A 220 -24.80 -9.56 3.98
N GLY A 221 -24.84 -10.78 4.50
CA GLY A 221 -23.80 -11.77 4.23
C GLY A 221 -23.75 -12.89 5.25
N ALA A 222 -22.59 -13.53 5.38
CA ALA A 222 -22.32 -14.50 6.44
C ALA A 222 -20.97 -14.22 7.10
N LEU A 223 -20.95 -14.21 8.44
CA LEU A 223 -19.79 -13.86 9.26
C LEU A 223 -19.44 -14.99 10.24
N GLU A 224 -18.18 -15.03 10.65
CA GLU A 224 -17.66 -15.85 11.75
C GLU A 224 -16.87 -14.97 12.71
N ASP A 225 -16.71 -15.42 13.95
CA ASP A 225 -15.94 -14.71 14.98
C ASP A 225 -16.39 -13.24 15.15
N VAL A 226 -17.67 -13.06 15.45
CA VAL A 226 -18.31 -11.73 15.50
C VAL A 226 -18.29 -11.18 16.92
N ASP A 227 -17.84 -9.94 17.07
CA ASP A 227 -17.91 -9.20 18.32
C ASP A 227 -19.08 -8.23 18.30
N LEU A 228 -20.07 -8.45 19.17
CA LEU A 228 -21.15 -7.50 19.43
C LEU A 228 -21.00 -6.88 20.82
N GLY A 229 -21.67 -5.76 21.06
CA GLY A 229 -21.85 -5.31 22.42
C GLY A 229 -23.06 -4.43 22.70
N TYR A 230 -23.29 -4.29 24.00
CA TYR A 230 -24.34 -3.48 24.59
C TYR A 230 -23.70 -2.38 25.43
N PHE A 231 -24.04 -1.12 25.17
CA PHE A 231 -23.55 -0.01 25.98
C PHE A 231 -24.40 0.11 27.25
N ARG A 232 -23.78 -0.13 28.42
CA ARG A 232 -24.44 -0.04 29.71
C ARG A 232 -24.29 1.38 30.26
N LEU A 233 -25.42 2.08 30.41
CA LEU A 233 -25.43 3.48 30.87
C LEU A 233 -24.97 3.66 32.33
N SER A 234 -25.14 2.65 33.18
CA SER A 234 -24.84 2.76 34.62
C SER A 234 -23.35 2.97 34.90
N ASP A 235 -22.48 2.40 34.08
CA ASP A 235 -21.02 2.48 34.22
C ASP A 235 -20.33 3.02 32.95
N ARG A 236 -21.12 3.38 31.92
CA ARG A 236 -20.66 3.87 30.62
C ARG A 236 -19.67 2.90 29.95
N GLN A 237 -19.88 1.60 30.10
CA GLN A 237 -19.03 0.56 29.50
C GLN A 237 -19.78 -0.28 28.47
N TYR A 238 -19.04 -0.76 27.47
CA TYR A 238 -19.53 -1.76 26.54
C TYR A 238 -19.37 -3.16 27.11
N LEU A 239 -20.48 -3.89 27.20
CA LEU A 239 -20.47 -5.33 27.41
C LEU A 239 -20.25 -6.00 26.08
N ARG A 240 -19.01 -6.42 25.85
CA ARG A 240 -18.62 -7.11 24.61
C ARG A 240 -18.84 -8.61 24.77
N GLN A 241 -19.39 -9.22 23.74
CA GLN A 241 -19.56 -10.66 23.64
C GLN A 241 -19.09 -11.10 22.25
N ASN A 242 -18.23 -12.10 22.24
CA ASN A 242 -17.78 -12.77 21.03
C ASN A 242 -18.71 -13.93 20.69
N PHE A 243 -18.98 -14.10 19.40
CA PHE A 243 -19.81 -15.14 18.82
C PHE A 243 -18.94 -15.93 17.82
N PRO A 244 -18.30 -17.03 18.26
CA PRO A 244 -17.25 -17.71 17.49
C PRO A 244 -17.77 -18.61 16.35
N GLY A 245 -19.08 -18.86 16.29
CA GLY A 245 -19.72 -19.64 15.23
C GLY A 245 -19.91 -18.87 13.93
N ILE A 246 -20.43 -19.55 12.91
CA ILE A 246 -20.87 -18.91 11.66
C ILE A 246 -22.32 -18.44 11.84
N TYR A 247 -22.59 -17.20 11.45
CA TYR A 247 -23.91 -16.58 11.50
C TYR A 247 -24.26 -15.94 10.15
N GLU A 248 -25.53 -16.01 9.79
CA GLU A 248 -26.09 -15.17 8.74
C GLU A 248 -26.17 -13.72 9.24
N LEU A 249 -25.59 -12.78 8.50
CA LEU A 249 -25.74 -11.35 8.72
C LEU A 249 -27.04 -10.89 8.07
N ILE A 250 -28.11 -10.91 8.87
CA ILE A 250 -29.48 -10.57 8.47
C ILE A 250 -29.60 -9.08 8.17
N SER A 251 -28.95 -8.24 8.98
CA SER A 251 -28.93 -6.79 8.80
C SER A 251 -27.65 -6.19 9.36
N PHE A 252 -27.08 -5.26 8.62
CA PHE A 252 -26.00 -4.39 9.06
C PHE A 252 -26.36 -2.98 8.64
N MET A 253 -26.44 -2.04 9.58
CA MET A 253 -26.73 -0.65 9.29
C MET A 253 -25.80 0.27 10.09
N GLY A 254 -25.27 1.28 9.43
CA GLY A 254 -24.37 2.22 10.07
C GLY A 254 -24.18 3.53 9.31
N ASN A 255 -23.29 4.35 9.87
CA ASN A 255 -22.83 5.59 9.27
C ASN A 255 -21.31 5.65 9.23
N ILE A 256 -20.81 6.43 8.28
CA ILE A 256 -19.40 6.76 8.09
C ILE A 256 -19.21 8.18 8.59
N SER A 257 -18.29 8.33 9.54
CA SER A 257 -17.94 9.61 10.17
C SER A 257 -16.44 9.63 10.49
N TYR A 258 -15.97 10.72 11.09
CA TYR A 258 -14.58 10.87 11.50
C TYR A 258 -14.46 11.19 12.98
N VAL A 259 -13.46 10.56 13.61
CA VAL A 259 -13.04 10.83 14.98
C VAL A 259 -11.54 11.15 14.93
N GLU A 260 -11.13 12.33 15.39
CA GLU A 260 -9.70 12.72 15.44
C GLU A 260 -9.00 12.53 14.08
N GLY A 261 -9.69 12.88 12.99
CA GLY A 261 -9.16 12.80 11.62
C GLY A 261 -9.13 11.39 11.00
N LYS A 262 -9.49 10.34 11.74
CA LYS A 262 -9.53 8.95 11.25
C LYS A 262 -10.97 8.53 10.90
N PRO A 263 -11.18 7.73 9.85
CA PRO A 263 -12.47 7.12 9.57
C PRO A 263 -12.99 6.33 10.77
N PHE A 264 -14.30 6.44 11.00
CA PHE A 264 -15.02 5.73 12.04
C PHE A 264 -16.37 5.28 11.49
N VAL A 265 -16.49 3.97 11.28
CA VAL A 265 -17.77 3.32 10.99
C VAL A 265 -18.47 3.01 12.31
N HIS A 266 -19.67 3.55 12.49
CA HIS A 266 -20.55 3.15 13.58
C HIS A 266 -21.68 2.31 13.00
N ALA A 267 -21.69 1.01 13.32
CA ALA A 267 -22.68 0.07 12.81
C ALA A 267 -23.32 -0.79 13.90
N HIS A 268 -24.56 -1.16 13.66
CA HIS A 268 -25.29 -2.17 14.42
C HIS A 268 -25.60 -3.34 13.48
N ALA A 269 -25.64 -4.55 14.03
CA ALA A 269 -25.88 -5.76 13.27
C ALA A 269 -26.94 -6.66 13.93
N THR A 270 -27.66 -7.42 13.11
CA THR A 270 -28.50 -8.56 13.51
C THR A 270 -27.99 -9.80 12.79
N LEU A 271 -27.74 -10.85 13.56
CA LEU A 271 -27.18 -12.12 13.14
C LEU A 271 -28.19 -13.25 13.40
N GLY A 272 -28.22 -14.28 12.57
CA GLY A 272 -29.00 -15.50 12.80
C GLY A 272 -28.10 -16.73 12.88
N ASP A 273 -28.33 -17.58 13.88
CA ASP A 273 -27.68 -18.89 13.97
C ASP A 273 -28.42 -19.97 13.15
N GLU A 274 -27.89 -21.19 13.16
CA GLU A 274 -28.50 -22.35 12.48
C GLU A 274 -29.87 -22.77 13.05
N GLN A 275 -30.25 -22.28 14.23
CA GLN A 275 -31.60 -22.42 14.79
C GLN A 275 -32.50 -21.20 14.52
N TYR A 276 -32.08 -20.29 13.64
CA TYR A 276 -32.77 -19.04 13.31
C TYR A 276 -32.98 -18.10 14.51
N ARG A 277 -32.18 -18.25 15.58
CA ARG A 277 -32.25 -17.36 16.74
C ARG A 277 -31.48 -16.08 16.45
N PRO A 278 -32.09 -14.90 16.63
CA PRO A 278 -31.40 -13.65 16.36
C PRO A 278 -30.51 -13.25 17.53
N VAL A 279 -29.33 -12.72 17.23
CA VAL A 279 -28.51 -11.93 18.17
C VAL A 279 -28.21 -10.59 17.52
N ALA A 280 -28.25 -9.50 18.29
CA ALA A 280 -28.10 -8.15 17.76
C ALA A 280 -27.41 -7.23 18.75
N GLY A 281 -26.75 -6.20 18.25
CA GLY A 281 -26.06 -5.21 19.08
C GLY A 281 -25.21 -4.24 18.27
N HIS A 282 -24.43 -3.46 19.00
CA HIS A 282 -23.36 -2.64 18.42
C HIS A 282 -22.30 -3.57 17.83
N PHE A 283 -21.96 -3.39 16.56
CA PHE A 283 -21.00 -4.23 15.86
C PHE A 283 -19.59 -3.69 16.06
N PHE A 284 -18.72 -4.48 16.67
CA PHE A 284 -17.32 -4.10 16.87
C PHE A 284 -16.41 -4.61 15.76
N ASP A 285 -16.53 -5.88 15.38
CA ASP A 285 -15.83 -6.46 14.23
C ASP A 285 -16.36 -7.88 13.94
N GLY A 286 -15.94 -8.45 12.82
CA GLY A 286 -16.18 -9.85 12.46
C GLY A 286 -15.38 -10.25 11.23
N THR A 287 -15.28 -11.55 10.99
CA THR A 287 -14.61 -12.10 9.81
C THR A 287 -15.65 -12.61 8.81
N VAL A 288 -15.48 -12.33 7.52
CA VAL A 288 -16.42 -12.86 6.50
C VAL A 288 -16.25 -14.37 6.37
N ALA A 289 -17.31 -15.13 6.63
CA ALA A 289 -17.29 -16.59 6.54
C ALA A 289 -17.49 -17.09 5.10
N VAL A 290 -18.34 -16.40 4.33
CA VAL A 290 -18.64 -16.74 2.92
C VAL A 290 -18.47 -15.52 2.02
N THR A 291 -19.39 -14.57 2.13
CA THR A 291 -19.32 -13.26 1.46
C THR A 291 -20.13 -12.24 2.25
N MET A 292 -19.83 -10.97 2.06
CA MET A 292 -20.63 -9.85 2.58
C MET A 292 -20.78 -8.82 1.48
N GLU A 293 -22.02 -8.49 1.14
CA GLU A 293 -22.38 -7.50 0.13
C GLU A 293 -22.78 -6.21 0.83
N ILE A 294 -22.15 -5.11 0.44
CA ILE A 294 -22.25 -3.84 1.15
C ILE A 294 -22.62 -2.75 0.15
N PHE A 295 -23.56 -1.91 0.55
CA PHE A 295 -23.88 -0.67 -0.13
C PHE A 295 -23.45 0.52 0.72
N ILE A 296 -22.70 1.43 0.12
CA ILE A 296 -22.30 2.70 0.71
C ILE A 296 -22.96 3.82 -0.08
N ARG A 297 -23.68 4.70 0.60
CA ARG A 297 -24.14 5.98 0.04
C ARG A 297 -23.32 7.10 0.66
N THR A 298 -22.70 7.93 -0.17
CA THR A 298 -21.76 8.96 0.27
C THR A 298 -22.42 10.33 0.39
N PHE A 299 -21.92 11.15 1.32
CA PHE A 299 -22.25 12.56 1.44
C PHE A 299 -21.15 13.44 0.84
N SER A 300 -21.51 14.67 0.49
CA SER A 300 -20.57 15.68 -0.03
C SER A 300 -19.73 16.34 1.05
N GLU A 301 -20.24 16.36 2.29
CA GLU A 301 -19.61 17.03 3.42
C GLU A 301 -19.03 16.04 4.42
N LYS A 302 -17.99 16.48 5.12
CA LYS A 302 -17.31 15.67 6.11
C LYS A 302 -18.16 15.59 7.38
N VAL A 303 -18.49 14.38 7.80
CA VAL A 303 -19.24 14.14 9.04
C VAL A 303 -18.24 13.83 10.15
N VAL A 304 -18.24 14.63 11.22
CA VAL A 304 -17.33 14.46 12.36
C VAL A 304 -18.10 14.09 13.63
N ARG A 305 -17.40 13.51 14.59
CA ARG A 305 -17.92 13.21 15.92
C ARG A 305 -17.13 13.93 17.00
N GLU A 306 -17.86 14.43 17.99
CA GLU A 306 -17.32 15.15 19.14
C GLU A 306 -17.68 14.43 20.44
N ALA A 307 -16.84 14.59 21.46
CA ALA A 307 -17.11 14.04 22.77
C ALA A 307 -18.29 14.78 23.40
N ASP A 308 -19.20 14.01 23.99
CA ASP A 308 -20.35 14.51 24.73
C ASP A 308 -20.20 14.13 26.20
N ASP A 309 -20.16 15.13 27.08
CA ASP A 309 -19.88 14.95 28.51
C ASP A 309 -21.03 14.24 29.25
N GLU A 310 -22.26 14.45 28.79
CA GLU A 310 -23.48 13.89 29.38
C GLU A 310 -23.54 12.37 29.19
N THR A 311 -23.30 11.91 27.97
CA THR A 311 -23.33 10.48 27.60
C THR A 311 -21.98 9.80 27.79
N GLY A 312 -20.87 10.55 27.75
CA GLY A 312 -19.51 10.02 27.68
C GLY A 312 -19.16 9.37 26.33
N LEU A 313 -19.96 9.62 25.29
CA LEU A 313 -19.82 9.04 23.96
C LEU A 313 -19.33 10.07 22.94
N LYS A 314 -18.88 9.57 21.79
CA LYS A 314 -18.58 10.40 20.62
C LYS A 314 -19.81 10.50 19.73
N LEU A 315 -20.54 11.61 19.81
CA LEU A 315 -21.78 11.85 19.08
C LEU A 315 -21.50 12.56 17.76
N LEU A 316 -22.44 12.50 16.80
CA LEU A 316 -22.32 13.27 15.56
C LEU A 316 -22.35 14.76 15.91
N ALA A 317 -21.39 15.52 15.39
CA ALA A 317 -21.43 16.98 15.45
C ALA A 317 -22.40 17.46 14.35
N LEU A 318 -23.49 18.10 14.78
CA LEU A 318 -24.57 18.59 13.92
C LEU A 318 -24.71 20.11 14.06
#